data_AF-A0AAE3RPX4-F1
#
_entry.id   AF-A0AAE3RPX4-F1
#
_cell.length_a   1.000
_cell.length_b   1.000
_cell.length_c   1.000
_cell.angle_alpha   90.00
_cell.angle_beta   90.00
_cell.angle_gamma   90.00
#
_symmetry.space_group_name_H-M   'P 1'
#
loop_
_entity.id
_entity.type
_entity.pdbx_description
1 polymer ?
#
loop_
_entity_poly.entity_id
_entity_poly.type
_entity_poly.pdbx_seq_one_letter_code
_entity_poly.pdbx_strand_id
1 'polypeptide(L)' 'MTIKFYPSRLPGEPLETHEHGVLTLHEWMSRNVPSYSQDKTHPVVIELNGQAVPPAEWPLCLLRP' A
#
# COMPACT_ATOMS: atom_id res chain seq x y z
N MET A 1 9.04 5.73 -7.45
CA MET A 1 7.79 5.00 -7.71
C MET A 1 6.70 5.72 -6.91
N THR A 2 5.42 5.52 -7.22
CA THR A 2 4.32 6.18 -6.50
C THR A 2 3.32 5.16 -5.98
N ILE A 3 2.62 5.51 -4.90
CA ILE A 3 1.52 4.70 -4.36
C ILE A 3 0.22 5.27 -4.92
N LYS A 4 -0.57 4.41 -5.55
CA LYS A 4 -1.81 4.77 -6.22
C LYS A 4 -2.99 4.06 -5.59
N PHE A 5 -4.03 4.82 -5.27
CA PHE A 5 -5.27 4.31 -4.69
C PHE A 5 -6.33 4.12 -5.75
N TYR A 6 -6.93 2.94 -5.78
CA TYR A 6 -8.02 2.61 -6.69
C TYR A 6 -9.24 2.15 -5.89
N PRO A 7 -10.46 2.54 -6.28
CA PRO A 7 -11.68 2.11 -5.59
C PRO A 7 -12.04 0.67 -5.95
N SER A 8 -11.52 0.16 -7.07
CA SER A 8 -11.74 -1.19 -7.56
C SER A 8 -10.59 -1.62 -8.47
N ARG A 9 -10.58 -2.88 -8.90
CA ARG A 9 -9.66 -3.42 -9.92
C ARG A 9 -10.11 -3.17 -11.36
N LEU A 10 -11.22 -2.44 -11.57
CA LEU A 10 -11.66 -2.09 -12.91
C LEU A 10 -10.69 -1.07 -13.53
N PRO A 11 -10.49 -1.09 -14.86
CA PRO A 11 -9.66 -0.10 -15.54
C PRO A 11 -10.14 1.32 -15.22
N GLY A 12 -9.22 2.21 -14.88
CA GLY A 12 -9.52 3.59 -14.56
C GLY A 12 -8.33 4.33 -13.97
N GLU A 13 -8.53 5.63 -13.74
CA GLU A 13 -7.55 6.49 -13.08
C GLU A 13 -7.54 6.26 -11.56
N PRO A 14 -6.39 6.46 -10.89
CA PRO A 14 -6.34 6.39 -9.44
C PRO A 14 -7.13 7.56 -8.81
N LEU A 15 -7.77 7.29 -7.68
CA LEU A 15 -8.41 8.32 -6.86
C LEU A 15 -7.38 9.24 -6.20
N GLU A 16 -6.31 8.63 -5.69
CA GLU A 16 -5.24 9.35 -4.99
C GLU A 16 -3.89 8.80 -5.44
N THR A 17 -2.89 9.67 -5.51
CA THR A 17 -1.50 9.31 -5.82
C THR A 17 -0.59 9.99 -4.82
N HIS A 18 0.27 9.21 -4.17
CA HIS A 18 1.18 9.68 -3.15
C HIS A 18 2.62 9.38 -3.53
N GLU A 19 3.47 10.40 -3.44
CA GLU A 19 4.92 10.24 -3.42
C GLU A 19 5.36 9.63 -2.09
N HIS A 20 6.49 8.94 -2.09
CA HIS A 20 7.06 8.39 -0.86
C HIS A 20 8.60 8.41 -0.89
N GLY A 21 9.21 8.49 0.29
CA GLY A 21 10.65 8.34 0.46
C GLY A 21 11.07 6.87 0.52
N VAL A 22 12.19 6.58 1.19
CA VAL A 22 12.59 5.22 1.51
C VAL A 22 11.90 4.80 2.82
N LEU A 23 10.95 3.87 2.73
CA LEU A 23 10.24 3.28 3.88
C LEU A 23 9.54 1.98 3.48
N THR A 24 9.09 1.20 4.44
CA THR A 24 8.31 -0.02 4.18
C THR A 24 6.83 0.28 3.87
N LEU A 25 6.11 -0.67 3.26
CA LEU A 25 4.65 -0.57 3.10
C LEU A 25 3.96 -0.40 4.45
N HIS A 26 4.40 -1.15 5.46
CA HIS A 26 3.91 -1.03 6.84
C HIS A 26 4.05 0.38 7.39
N GLU A 27 5.24 0.99 7.28
CA GLU A 27 5.46 2.35 7.75
C GLU A 27 4.59 3.36 7.00
N TRP A 28 4.39 3.16 5.70
CA TRP A 28 3.57 4.06 4.91
C TRP A 28 2.11 3.99 5.38
N MET A 29 1.58 2.77 5.55
CA MET A 29 0.22 2.53 6.04
C MET A 29 0.03 3.10 7.45
N SER A 30 0.98 2.87 8.37
CA SER A 30 0.94 3.41 9.73
C SER A 30 0.92 4.94 9.79
N ARG A 31 1.57 5.61 8.84
CA ARG A 31 1.61 7.09 8.80
C ARG A 31 0.36 7.70 8.16
N ASN A 32 -0.24 7.03 7.17
CA ASN A 32 -1.28 7.60 6.33
C ASN A 32 -2.69 7.07 6.62
N VAL A 33 -2.80 5.91 7.29
CA VAL A 33 -4.08 5.23 7.56
C VAL A 33 -4.26 5.09 9.07
N PRO A 34 -4.98 6.00 9.75
CA PRO A 34 -5.11 6.00 11.22
C PRO A 34 -5.70 4.72 11.82
N SER A 35 -6.52 3.99 11.06
CA SER A 35 -7.16 2.74 11.49
C SER A 35 -6.29 1.50 11.23
N TYR A 36 -5.16 1.65 10.55
CA TYR A 36 -4.26 0.55 10.23
C TYR A 36 -3.59 -0.02 11.48
N SER A 37 -3.50 -1.34 11.51
CA SER A 37 -2.73 -2.11 12.49
C SER A 37 -2.38 -3.43 11.82
N GLN A 38 -1.13 -3.85 11.95
CA GLN A 38 -0.59 -5.01 11.26
C GLN A 38 -1.29 -6.33 11.64
N ASP A 39 -1.85 -6.40 12.85
CA ASP A 39 -2.47 -7.61 13.40
C ASP A 39 -3.96 -7.77 13.01
N LYS A 40 -4.45 -6.96 12.06
CA LYS A 40 -5.85 -6.96 11.62
C LYS A 40 -6.01 -7.51 10.21
N THR A 41 -7.21 -8.03 9.92
CA THR A 41 -7.62 -8.27 8.55
C THR A 41 -7.80 -6.94 7.83
N HIS A 42 -7.13 -6.78 6.69
CA HIS A 42 -7.23 -5.57 5.88
C HIS A 42 -8.26 -5.74 4.77
N PRO A 43 -9.14 -4.74 4.56
CA PRO A 43 -10.15 -4.79 3.49
C PRO A 43 -9.58 -4.43 2.11
N VAL A 44 -8.26 -4.20 2.01
CA VAL A 44 -7.57 -3.76 0.80
C VAL A 44 -6.57 -4.81 0.34
N VAL A 45 -6.33 -4.87 -0.96
CA VAL A 45 -5.22 -5.62 -1.54
C VAL A 45 -4.18 -4.63 -2.03
N ILE A 46 -2.93 -4.83 -1.64
CA ILE A 46 -1.80 -4.04 -2.13
C ILE A 46 -1.09 -4.88 -3.20
N GLU A 47 -0.84 -4.27 -4.35
CA GLU A 47 -0.14 -4.90 -5.47
C GLU A 47 1.13 -4.13 -5.79
N LEU A 48 2.25 -4.84 -5.89
CA LEU A 48 3.52 -4.30 -6.38
C LEU A 48 3.88 -4.99 -7.68
N ASN A 49 4.10 -4.20 -8.73
CA ASN A 49 4.34 -4.71 -10.08
C ASN A 49 3.27 -5.71 -10.57
N GLY A 50 2.01 -5.51 -10.16
CA GLY A 50 0.89 -6.39 -10.49
C GLY A 50 0.78 -7.65 -9.64
N GLN A 51 1.65 -7.85 -8.65
CA GLN A 51 1.59 -9.00 -7.74
C GLN A 51 1.09 -8.57 -6.35
N ALA A 52 0.08 -9.29 -5.84
CA ALA A 52 -0.45 -9.04 -4.51
C ALA A 52 0.61 -9.34 -3.43
N VAL A 53 0.80 -8.38 -2.53
CA VAL A 53 1.68 -8.52 -1.37
C VAL A 53 0.82 -8.88 -0.15
N PRO A 54 0.99 -10.06 0.45
CA PRO A 54 0.25 -10.45 1.65
C PRO A 54 0.57 -9.50 2.82
N PRO A 55 -0.41 -9.20 3.69
CA PRO A 55 -0.21 -8.28 4.82
C PRO A 55 1.00 -8.60 5.70
N ALA A 56 1.29 -9.88 5.93
CA ALA A 56 2.43 -10.33 6.72
C ALA A 56 3.79 -9.85 6.17
N GLU A 57 3.87 -9.55 4.87
CA GLU A 57 5.09 -9.09 4.20
C GLU A 57 5.19 -7.56 4.10
N TRP A 58 4.13 -6.81 4.44
CA TRP A 58 4.16 -5.34 4.38
C TRP A 58 5.30 -4.70 5.20
N PRO A 59 5.68 -5.22 6.39
CA PRO A 59 6.83 -4.73 7.15
C PRO A 59 8.19 -5.08 6.53
N LEU A 60 8.24 -6.10 5.67
CA LEU A 60 9.46 -6.55 4.99
C LEU A 60 9.62 -5.88 3.62
N CYS A 61 8.52 -5.34 3.09
CA CYS A 61 8.47 -4.76 1.77
C CYS A 61 8.97 -3.30 1.76
N LEU A 62 10.26 -3.12 1.47
CA LEU A 62 10.89 -1.81 1.35
C LEU A 62 10.52 -1.12 0.03
N LEU A 63 9.95 0.08 0.12
CA LEU A 63 9.71 0.97 -1.00
C LEU A 63 10.88 1.95 -1.17
N ARG A 64 11.18 2.28 -2.42
CA ARG A 64 12.20 3.24 -2.85
C ARG A 64 11.68 4.10 -4.01
N PRO A 65 11.93 5.42 -4.02
CA PRO A 65 11.53 6.29 -5.12
C PRO A 65 12.23 5.93 -6.43
#